data_AF-A0A4Y2E6F5-F1
#
_entry.id   AF-A0A4Y2E6F5-F1
#
_cell.length_a   1.000
_cell.length_b   1.000
_cell.length_c   1.000
_cell.angle_alpha   90.00
_cell.angle_beta   90.00
_cell.angle_gamma   90.00
#
_symmetry.space_group_name_H-M   'P 1'
#
loop_
_entity.id
_entity.type
_entity.pdbx_description
1 polymer ?
#
loop_
_entity_poly.entity_id
_entity_poly.type
_entity_poly.pdbx_seq_one_letter_code
_entity_poly.pdbx_strand_id
1 'polypeptide(L)'
;MKIFNENDTESEEDGDSENDEVNNAEWFSPKDGVQWRKTKFRQNIRTRCHSIVSRLPGTKGTAKDVTSPVKSWELFIDDNVMQLIVDCTNIFNEKCAPHFSRERNERARKKDPLEIRAYE
;
A
#
# COMPACT_ATOMS: atom_id res chain seq x y z
N MET A 1 -24.48 49.18 -50.24
CA MET A 1 -24.71 50.47 -49.56
C MET A 1 -23.54 50.68 -48.61
N LYS A 2 -22.74 51.71 -48.84
CA LYS A 2 -21.52 52.00 -48.08
C LYS A 2 -21.87 53.11 -47.09
N ILE A 3 -21.60 52.93 -45.80
CA ILE A 3 -21.50 54.04 -44.85
C ILE A 3 -20.30 53.76 -43.95
N PHE A 4 -19.28 54.60 -44.10
CA PHE A 4 -18.18 54.80 -43.16
C PHE A 4 -18.71 55.53 -41.93
N ASN A 5 -18.19 55.24 -40.74
CA ASN A 5 -18.10 56.26 -39.70
C ASN A 5 -16.84 56.03 -38.86
N GLU A 6 -15.92 56.96 -39.01
CA GLU A 6 -14.62 57.09 -38.38
C GLU A 6 -14.84 57.95 -37.12
N ASN A 7 -14.34 57.53 -35.95
CA ASN A 7 -14.15 58.44 -34.83
C ASN A 7 -12.89 58.00 -34.09
N ASP A 8 -11.82 58.75 -34.32
CA ASP A 8 -10.69 58.87 -33.42
C ASP A 8 -11.14 59.56 -32.13
N THR A 9 -10.72 59.05 -30.99
CA THR A 9 -10.72 59.79 -29.72
C THR A 9 -9.45 59.40 -28.99
N GLU A 10 -8.46 60.30 -29.04
CA GLU A 10 -7.32 60.31 -28.12
C GLU A 10 -7.82 60.44 -26.67
N SER A 11 -7.28 59.62 -25.78
CA SER A 11 -7.23 59.88 -24.34
C SER A 11 -5.86 59.43 -23.84
N GLU A 12 -5.14 60.38 -23.25
CA GLU A 12 -3.82 60.20 -22.64
C GLU A 12 -3.86 59.41 -21.32
N GLU A 13 -2.64 59.02 -20.89
CA GLU A 13 -2.11 58.44 -19.64
C GLU A 13 -3.02 58.48 -18.38
N ASP A 14 -2.95 57.60 -17.38
CA ASP A 14 -1.80 57.02 -16.68
C ASP A 14 -2.33 55.91 -15.76
N GLY A 15 -1.54 54.86 -15.58
CA GLY A 15 -1.91 53.71 -14.77
C GLY A 15 -0.79 52.69 -14.75
N ASP A 16 0.37 53.10 -14.25
CA ASP A 16 1.45 52.19 -13.86
C ASP A 16 0.90 51.07 -12.96
N SER A 17 0.84 49.87 -13.52
CA SER A 17 0.58 48.63 -12.82
C SER A 17 1.69 47.66 -13.19
N GLU A 18 2.93 48.05 -12.91
CA GLU A 18 3.99 47.08 -12.72
C GLU A 18 3.67 46.22 -11.47
N ASN A 19 4.00 44.93 -11.56
CA ASN A 19 4.04 43.93 -10.47
C ASN A 19 2.71 43.16 -10.22
N ASP A 20 2.47 41.94 -10.70
CA ASP A 20 3.23 40.71 -10.39
C ASP A 20 2.82 39.50 -11.31
N GLU A 21 2.46 39.73 -12.58
CA GLU A 21 1.89 38.65 -13.42
C GLU A 21 2.92 37.64 -13.99
N VAL A 22 4.21 37.78 -13.69
CA VAL A 22 5.25 37.01 -14.37
C VAL A 22 5.29 35.53 -13.94
N ASN A 23 4.67 35.16 -12.80
CA ASN A 23 4.78 33.78 -12.27
C ASN A 23 3.54 32.89 -12.44
N ASN A 24 2.36 33.46 -12.73
CA ASN A 24 1.13 32.67 -12.94
C ASN A 24 1.06 32.04 -14.34
N ALA A 25 1.88 32.53 -15.28
CA ALA A 25 1.91 32.04 -16.65
C ALA A 25 2.54 30.63 -16.76
N GLU A 26 3.39 30.21 -15.82
CA GLU A 26 4.16 28.96 -15.93
C GLU A 26 3.46 27.74 -15.31
N TRP A 27 2.42 27.93 -14.49
CA TRP A 27 1.80 26.83 -13.74
C TRP A 27 0.28 26.71 -14.00
N PHE A 28 -0.22 25.48 -13.91
CA PHE A 28 -1.64 25.15 -13.75
C PHE A 28 -1.89 24.89 -12.27
N SER A 29 -2.87 25.56 -11.70
CA SER A 29 -3.22 25.45 -10.28
C SER A 29 -4.63 24.87 -10.14
N PRO A 30 -4.79 23.56 -9.89
CA PRO A 30 -6.07 22.97 -9.52
C PRO A 30 -6.43 23.29 -8.05
N LYS A 31 -7.70 23.09 -7.69
CA LYS A 31 -8.21 23.37 -6.34
C LYS A 31 -7.56 22.51 -5.26
N ASP A 32 -7.05 21.33 -5.62
CA ASP A 32 -6.43 20.37 -4.70
C ASP A 32 -4.98 20.76 -4.31
N GLY A 33 -4.51 21.94 -4.71
CA GLY A 33 -3.21 22.50 -4.32
C GLY A 33 -2.01 21.94 -5.09
N VAL A 34 -2.20 20.93 -5.93
CA VAL A 34 -1.13 20.32 -6.72
C VAL A 34 -0.86 21.13 -7.99
N GLN A 35 0.20 21.93 -8.02
CA GLN A 35 0.54 22.73 -9.20
C GLN A 35 1.28 21.91 -10.27
N TRP A 36 0.89 22.09 -11.53
CA TRP A 36 1.53 21.46 -12.70
C TRP A 36 2.22 22.49 -13.56
N ARG A 37 3.44 22.23 -14.02
CA ARG A 37 4.16 23.17 -14.88
C ARG A 37 3.61 23.07 -16.32
N LYS A 38 3.31 24.22 -16.94
CA LYS A 38 2.88 24.32 -18.35
C LYS A 38 4.02 24.02 -19.32
N THR A 39 5.24 24.30 -18.92
CA THR A 39 6.45 24.14 -19.72
C THR A 39 7.15 22.82 -19.38
N LYS A 40 7.84 22.22 -20.37
CA LYS A 40 8.68 21.05 -20.13
C LYS A 40 9.85 21.42 -19.21
N PHE A 41 10.18 20.55 -18.25
CA PHE A 41 11.39 20.71 -17.45
C PHE A 41 12.65 20.68 -18.34
N ARG A 42 13.73 21.29 -17.84
CA ARG A 42 15.05 21.21 -18.48
C ARG A 42 15.40 19.74 -18.69
N GLN A 43 15.81 19.38 -19.91
CA GLN A 43 16.11 17.99 -20.27
C GLN A 43 17.58 17.62 -20.06
N ASN A 44 18.45 18.59 -19.78
CA ASN A 44 19.88 18.41 -19.56
C ASN A 44 20.22 17.93 -18.13
N ILE A 45 19.34 17.14 -17.53
CA ILE A 45 19.52 16.55 -16.21
C ILE A 45 19.94 15.10 -16.37
N ARG A 46 21.02 14.73 -15.69
CA ARG A 46 21.51 13.36 -15.67
C ARG A 46 20.50 12.48 -14.93
N THR A 47 19.88 11.54 -15.63
CA THR A 47 19.16 10.42 -15.00
C THR A 47 20.16 9.56 -14.24
N ARG A 48 19.77 8.97 -13.10
CA ARG A 48 20.65 8.06 -12.35
C ARG A 48 21.12 6.92 -13.26
N CYS A 49 22.40 6.59 -13.18
CA CYS A 49 23.00 5.48 -13.94
C CYS A 49 22.63 4.10 -13.39
N HIS A 50 21.84 4.04 -12.32
CA HIS A 50 21.45 2.81 -11.64
C HIS A 50 20.03 2.92 -11.09
N SER A 51 19.41 1.77 -10.88
CA SER A 51 18.05 1.65 -10.33
C SER A 51 17.95 2.26 -8.93
N ILE A 52 16.84 2.95 -8.66
CA ILE A 52 16.48 3.41 -7.31
C ILE A 52 16.10 2.21 -6.43
N VAL A 53 15.63 1.12 -7.05
CA VAL A 53 15.30 -0.13 -6.37
C VAL A 53 16.61 -0.85 -6.03
N SER A 54 17.07 -0.63 -4.81
CA SER A 54 18.30 -1.25 -4.27
C SER A 54 18.04 -2.60 -3.60
N ARG A 55 16.78 -2.91 -3.27
CA ARG A 55 16.38 -4.15 -2.61
C ARG A 55 15.35 -4.88 -3.45
N LEU A 56 15.67 -6.12 -3.81
CA LEU A 56 14.74 -6.98 -4.51
C LEU A 56 13.66 -7.50 -3.55
N PRO A 57 12.42 -7.65 -4.03
CA PRO A 57 11.40 -8.38 -3.30
C PRO A 57 11.83 -9.85 -3.17
N GLY A 58 11.69 -10.42 -1.97
CA GLY A 58 12.12 -11.78 -1.69
C GLY A 58 12.08 -12.09 -0.20
N THR A 59 12.32 -13.35 0.14
CA THR A 59 12.41 -13.81 1.51
C THR A 59 13.59 -13.14 2.22
N LYS A 60 13.37 -12.74 3.48
CA LYS A 60 14.32 -11.99 4.29
C LYS A 60 14.69 -12.78 5.55
N GLY A 61 15.87 -12.49 6.10
CA GLY A 61 16.32 -13.07 7.35
C GLY A 61 16.43 -14.59 7.27
N THR A 62 15.97 -15.28 8.31
CA THR A 62 16.00 -16.74 8.43
C THR A 62 15.23 -17.45 7.33
N ALA A 63 14.17 -16.83 6.78
CA ALA A 63 13.39 -17.38 5.68
C ALA A 63 14.14 -17.47 4.34
N LYS A 64 15.31 -16.83 4.23
CA LYS A 64 16.14 -16.89 3.01
C LYS A 64 16.78 -18.25 2.82
N ASP A 65 17.22 -18.88 3.91
CA ASP A 65 18.02 -20.10 3.88
C ASP A 65 17.16 -21.37 4.03
N VAL A 66 15.84 -21.22 4.17
CA VAL A 66 14.92 -22.35 4.30
C VAL A 66 14.59 -22.93 2.93
N THR A 67 15.01 -24.18 2.71
CA THR A 67 14.78 -24.91 1.45
C THR A 67 13.67 -25.96 1.56
N SER A 68 13.36 -26.40 2.78
CA SER A 68 12.35 -27.44 3.02
C SER A 68 10.96 -26.81 3.12
N PRO A 69 9.96 -27.30 2.38
CA PRO A 69 8.58 -26.82 2.48
C PRO A 69 8.02 -26.89 3.90
N VAL A 70 8.35 -27.95 4.64
CA VAL A 70 7.91 -28.14 6.03
C VAL A 70 8.49 -27.05 6.93
N LYS A 71 9.80 -26.79 6.82
CA LYS A 71 10.45 -25.73 7.59
C LYS A 71 9.95 -24.34 7.20
N SER A 72 9.59 -24.14 5.93
CA SER A 72 9.01 -22.87 5.47
C SER A 72 7.64 -22.64 6.12
N TRP A 73 6.86 -23.69 6.30
CA TRP A 73 5.57 -23.64 6.97
C TRP A 73 5.72 -23.36 8.48
N GLU A 74 6.69 -24.00 9.14
CA GLU A 74 7.03 -23.76 10.55
C GLU A 74 7.45 -22.31 10.84
N LEU A 75 7.87 -21.54 9.83
CA LEU A 75 8.12 -20.09 10.00
C LEU A 75 6.85 -19.27 10.19
N PHE A 76 5.71 -19.74 9.69
CA PHE A 76 4.42 -19.05 9.81
C PHE A 76 3.69 -19.43 11.08
N ILE A 77 3.80 -20.70 11.49
CA ILE A 77 3.14 -21.24 12.68
C ILE A 77 4.22 -21.71 13.65
N ASP A 78 4.53 -20.84 14.60
CA ASP A 78 5.48 -21.14 15.67
C ASP A 78 4.86 -22.07 16.73
N ASP A 79 5.71 -22.57 17.63
CA ASP A 79 5.26 -23.47 18.69
C ASP A 79 4.25 -22.78 19.63
N ASN A 80 4.30 -21.46 19.79
CA ASN A 80 3.36 -20.71 20.62
C ASN A 80 1.96 -20.66 20.00
N VAL A 81 1.86 -20.37 18.70
CA VAL A 81 0.59 -20.39 17.95
C VAL A 81 0.03 -21.80 17.90
N MET A 82 0.90 -22.81 17.70
CA MET A 82 0.49 -24.22 17.77
C MET A 82 -0.11 -24.57 19.14
N GLN A 83 0.54 -24.17 20.24
CA GLN A 83 0.01 -24.36 21.60
C GLN A 83 -1.30 -23.63 21.80
N LEU A 84 -1.43 -22.40 21.33
CA LEU A 84 -2.67 -21.64 21.41
C LEU A 84 -3.83 -22.35 20.68
N ILE A 85 -3.56 -22.94 19.51
CA ILE A 85 -4.55 -23.73 18.76
C ILE A 85 -4.95 -24.97 19.56
N VAL A 86 -3.98 -25.69 20.13
CA VAL A 86 -4.22 -26.86 20.99
C VAL A 86 -5.10 -26.49 22.19
N ASP A 87 -4.75 -25.44 22.92
CA ASP A 87 -5.47 -25.01 24.11
C ASP A 87 -6.89 -24.57 23.77
N CYS A 88 -7.07 -23.74 22.74
CA CYS A 88 -8.39 -23.33 22.28
C CYS A 88 -9.25 -24.54 21.88
N THR A 89 -8.66 -25.51 21.17
CA THR A 89 -9.35 -26.73 20.73
C THR A 89 -9.74 -27.60 21.90
N ASN A 90 -8.86 -27.76 22.89
CA ASN A 90 -9.15 -28.51 24.10
C ASN A 90 -10.26 -27.85 24.93
N ILE A 91 -10.22 -26.54 25.11
CA ILE A 91 -11.28 -25.77 25.79
C ILE A 91 -12.62 -25.92 25.05
N PHE A 92 -12.61 -25.85 23.73
CA PHE A 92 -13.82 -26.04 22.92
C PHE A 92 -14.38 -27.46 23.08
N ASN A 93 -13.51 -28.47 23.03
CA ASN A 93 -13.90 -29.86 23.20
C ASN A 93 -14.48 -30.12 24.60
N GLU A 94 -13.89 -29.57 25.66
CA GLU A 94 -14.41 -29.66 27.02
C GLU A 94 -15.82 -29.04 27.13
N LYS A 95 -16.04 -27.88 26.51
CA LYS A 95 -17.35 -27.23 26.48
C LYS A 95 -18.41 -28.02 25.70
N CYS A 96 -18.02 -28.67 24.60
CA CYS A 96 -18.96 -29.41 23.76
C CYS A 96 -19.14 -30.88 24.19
N ALA A 97 -18.21 -31.45 24.96
CA ALA A 97 -18.25 -32.81 25.49
C ALA A 97 -19.62 -33.23 26.10
N PRO A 98 -20.26 -32.46 27.00
CA PRO A 98 -21.52 -32.87 27.61
C PRO A 98 -22.71 -32.93 26.63
N HIS A 99 -22.58 -32.32 25.45
CA HIS A 99 -23.61 -32.32 24.41
C HIS A 99 -23.47 -33.48 23.41
N PHE A 100 -22.43 -34.29 23.52
CA PHE A 100 -22.23 -35.46 22.65
C PHE A 100 -22.66 -36.74 23.35
N SER A 101 -23.69 -37.40 22.81
CA SER A 101 -24.31 -38.61 23.38
C SER A 101 -23.50 -39.91 23.18
N ARG A 102 -22.32 -39.85 22.55
CA ARG A 102 -21.48 -41.01 22.23
C ARG A 102 -20.06 -40.86 22.78
N GLU A 103 -19.69 -41.77 23.66
CA GLU A 103 -18.37 -41.92 24.30
C GLU A 103 -17.23 -42.18 23.29
N ARG A 104 -17.56 -42.58 22.05
CA ARG A 104 -16.62 -42.89 20.95
C ARG A 104 -16.23 -41.70 20.08
N ASN A 105 -16.54 -40.46 20.47
CA ASN A 105 -16.18 -39.30 19.66
C ASN A 105 -14.69 -38.94 19.86
N GLU A 106 -13.87 -39.13 18.82
CA GLU A 106 -12.46 -38.70 18.79
C GLU A 106 -12.28 -37.19 19.07
N ARG A 107 -13.34 -36.39 18.89
CA ARG A 107 -13.41 -34.96 19.24
C ARG A 107 -13.41 -34.66 20.74
N ALA A 108 -13.75 -35.61 21.61
CA ALA A 108 -13.73 -35.41 23.06
C ALA A 108 -12.36 -35.72 23.68
N ARG A 109 -11.43 -36.30 22.91
CA ARG A 109 -10.07 -36.57 23.36
C ARG A 109 -9.26 -35.27 23.35
N LYS A 110 -8.42 -35.07 24.37
CA LYS A 110 -7.42 -33.99 24.36
C LYS A 110 -6.53 -34.15 23.13
N LYS A 111 -6.33 -33.05 22.41
CA LYS A 111 -5.48 -33.01 21.23
C LYS A 111 -4.07 -32.64 21.62
N ASP A 112 -3.11 -33.40 21.11
CA ASP A 112 -1.68 -33.13 21.26
C ASP A 112 -1.16 -32.35 20.04
N PRO A 113 -0.13 -31.51 20.19
CA PRO A 113 0.45 -30.74 19.08
C PRO A 113 0.87 -31.62 17.88
N LEU A 114 1.32 -32.85 18.14
CA LEU A 114 1.69 -33.82 17.11
C LEU A 114 0.48 -34.32 16.31
N GLU A 115 -0.68 -34.48 16.94
CA GLU A 115 -1.90 -34.83 16.22
C GLU A 115 -2.32 -33.69 15.29
N ILE A 116 -2.21 -32.43 15.73
CA ILE A 116 -2.57 -31.27 14.89
C ILE A 116 -1.67 -31.16 13.66
N ARG A 117 -0.35 -31.35 13.82
CA ARG A 117 0.60 -31.36 12.71
C ARG A 117 0.40 -32.51 11.71
N ALA A 118 -0.30 -33.57 12.11
CA ALA A 118 -0.57 -34.74 11.26
C ALA A 118 -1.84 -34.60 10.42
N TYR A 119 -2.71 -33.62 10.71
CA TYR A 119 -3.95 -33.37 9.96
C TYR A 119 -3.76 -32.45 8.75
N GLU A 120 -2.56 -31.92 8.55
CA GLU A 120 -2.19 -30.99 7.49
C GLU A 120 -1.24 -31.63 6.48
#